data_AF-A0AAV6FXP2-F1
#
_entry.id   AF-A0AAV6FXP2-F1
#
_cell.length_a   1.000
_cell.length_b   1.000
_cell.length_c   1.000
_cell.angle_alpha   90.00
_cell.angle_beta   90.00
_cell.angle_gamma   90.00
#
_symmetry.space_group_name_H-M   'P 1'
#
loop_
_entity.id
_entity.type
_entity.pdbx_description
1 polymer ?
#
loop_
_entity_poly.entity_id
_entity_poly.type
_entity_poly.pdbx_seq_one_letter_code
_entity_poly.pdbx_strand_id
1 'polypeptide(L)'
;MEDHALYSAPPTPLPADSSPSPSPVSVRPMSNTESTYKLSEADLPTFVKLRASNRALFTGRRNSSKLAWRTILKEMGLQGKMSAWQAMKKWDNLKNRYKELKNPPPGVTVPPESWRWFKLMDDAMEGRLEGSAKVLSITSVLTSNDDEFLPSKRPSSKRHRGVEGDEEATGSQPELLLNAYDLWGSGVTGDVVQEMESDRRDIEQERAQLDSDRALMEKEHEVLERERMVLERERAGLQRELAALDRDRAALERERASVERDRAQLDWKMAQLEKERAKLEREKIDIHRDRTNGGTSTPEEIKEVELDAEQLERRQRFLV
;
A
#
# COMPACT_ATOMS: atom_id res chain seq x y z
N MET A 1 51.69 -43.37 -27.87
CA MET A 1 51.01 -42.84 -26.67
C MET A 1 49.74 -42.20 -27.21
N GLU A 2 48.55 -42.77 -27.09
CA GLU A 2 48.04 -43.78 -26.17
C GLU A 2 46.97 -44.62 -26.90
N ASP A 3 47.03 -45.92 -26.66
CA ASP A 3 45.99 -46.89 -27.00
C ASP A 3 44.83 -46.81 -25.98
N HIS A 4 43.73 -47.46 -26.37
CA HIS A 4 42.68 -48.07 -25.53
C HIS A 4 41.27 -47.50 -25.68
N ALA A 5 40.66 -47.96 -26.77
CA ALA A 5 39.22 -48.14 -26.92
C ALA A 5 38.64 -49.07 -25.84
N LEU A 6 37.49 -48.65 -25.30
CA LEU A 6 36.28 -49.44 -25.00
C LEU A 6 36.50 -50.82 -24.34
N TYR A 7 36.52 -50.83 -23.01
CA TYR A 7 36.19 -52.03 -22.24
C TYR A 7 34.71 -52.00 -21.83
N SER A 8 33.98 -53.00 -22.31
CA SER A 8 32.58 -53.28 -22.01
C SER A 8 32.49 -54.45 -21.02
N ALA A 9 31.39 -54.46 -20.24
CA ALA A 9 30.86 -55.49 -19.33
C ALA A 9 31.29 -55.44 -17.85
N PRO A 10 30.52 -56.01 -16.90
CA PRO A 10 29.09 -56.44 -16.88
C PRO A 10 28.30 -55.85 -15.67
N PRO A 11 26.99 -56.11 -15.52
CA PRO A 11 26.24 -55.70 -14.32
C PRO A 11 26.42 -56.72 -13.19
N THR A 12 26.86 -56.27 -12.02
CA THR A 12 26.94 -57.11 -10.82
C THR A 12 25.72 -56.83 -9.91
N PRO A 13 24.97 -57.86 -9.49
CA PRO A 13 23.83 -57.71 -8.59
C PRO A 13 24.33 -57.64 -7.14
N LEU A 14 23.75 -56.75 -6.34
CA LEU A 14 23.96 -56.71 -4.89
C LEU A 14 22.70 -57.21 -4.15
N PRO A 15 22.90 -57.83 -2.98
CA PRO A 15 22.00 -58.83 -2.42
C PRO A 15 20.78 -58.22 -1.72
N ALA A 16 19.70 -58.98 -1.75
CA ALA A 16 18.55 -58.82 -0.89
C ALA A 16 18.99 -58.89 0.58
N ASP A 17 18.82 -57.78 1.30
CA ASP A 17 18.76 -57.82 2.76
C ASP A 17 17.35 -57.48 3.20
N SER A 18 16.80 -58.38 3.99
CA SER A 18 15.43 -58.41 4.46
C SER A 18 15.43 -57.78 5.84
N SER A 19 14.80 -56.62 6.00
CA SER A 19 14.34 -56.12 7.29
C SER A 19 13.17 -55.14 7.12
N PRO A 20 12.23 -55.12 8.07
CA PRO A 20 10.82 -54.94 7.77
C PRO A 20 10.42 -53.48 7.60
N SER A 21 9.54 -53.25 6.63
CA SER A 21 8.75 -52.04 6.47
C SER A 21 8.10 -51.63 7.80
N PRO A 22 8.33 -50.41 8.33
CA PRO A 22 7.43 -49.85 9.32
C PRO A 22 6.11 -49.59 8.60
N SER A 23 5.09 -50.33 9.00
CA SER A 23 3.71 -50.08 8.59
C SER A 23 3.40 -48.59 8.74
N PRO A 24 2.67 -47.96 7.79
CA PRO A 24 2.27 -46.59 7.95
C PRO A 24 1.42 -46.53 9.21
N VAL A 25 1.94 -45.91 10.26
CA VAL A 25 1.16 -45.54 11.43
C VAL A 25 0.04 -44.69 10.86
N SER A 26 -1.15 -45.28 10.78
CA SER A 26 -2.37 -44.54 10.51
C SER A 26 -2.52 -43.61 11.71
N VAL A 27 -1.88 -42.45 11.59
CA VAL A 27 -2.18 -41.31 12.44
C VAL A 27 -3.63 -41.03 12.10
N ARG A 28 -4.53 -41.61 12.90
CA ARG A 28 -5.89 -41.10 13.00
C ARG A 28 -5.70 -39.59 13.09
N PRO A 29 -6.29 -38.79 12.19
CA PRO A 29 -6.38 -37.37 12.48
C PRO A 29 -7.15 -37.33 13.80
N MET A 30 -6.44 -37.09 14.89
CA MET A 30 -7.07 -36.55 16.07
C MET A 30 -7.65 -35.25 15.56
N SER A 31 -8.95 -35.29 15.31
CA SER A 31 -9.74 -34.12 15.00
C SER A 31 -9.47 -33.16 16.13
N ASN A 32 -8.54 -32.25 15.92
CA ASN A 32 -8.26 -31.14 16.82
C ASN A 32 -9.39 -30.12 16.62
N THR A 33 -10.60 -30.60 16.85
CA THR A 33 -11.88 -29.87 16.82
C THR A 33 -12.33 -29.58 18.25
N GLU A 34 -11.48 -29.78 19.25
CA GLU A 34 -11.76 -29.35 20.61
C GLU A 34 -11.60 -27.82 20.66
N SER A 35 -12.77 -27.18 20.57
CA SER A 35 -13.05 -25.80 21.00
C SER A 35 -12.79 -24.66 20.01
N THR A 36 -13.03 -24.87 18.72
CA THR A 36 -13.40 -23.76 17.80
C THR A 36 -14.91 -23.66 17.68
N TYR A 37 -15.61 -23.39 18.78
CA TYR A 37 -17.05 -23.13 18.72
C TYR A 37 -17.31 -21.85 17.89
N LYS A 38 -17.87 -22.03 16.69
CA LYS A 38 -18.36 -20.93 15.86
C LYS A 38 -19.68 -20.47 16.47
N LEU A 39 -19.67 -19.33 17.16
CA LEU A 39 -20.88 -18.71 17.70
C LEU A 39 -21.97 -18.67 16.60
N SER A 40 -23.04 -19.44 16.79
CA SER A 40 -24.09 -19.58 15.78
C SER A 40 -24.74 -18.23 15.48
N GLU A 41 -25.32 -18.10 14.29
CA GLU A 41 -26.14 -16.93 13.96
C GLU A 41 -27.30 -16.72 14.95
N ALA A 42 -27.78 -17.79 15.57
CA ALA A 42 -28.82 -17.73 16.60
C ALA A 42 -28.30 -17.25 17.97
N ASP A 43 -27.02 -17.47 18.26
CA ASP A 43 -26.42 -17.22 19.58
C ASP A 43 -25.86 -15.79 19.68
N LEU A 44 -25.49 -15.19 18.55
CA LEU A 44 -24.93 -13.83 18.46
C LEU A 44 -25.85 -12.74 19.02
N PRO A 45 -27.18 -12.70 18.74
CA PRO A 45 -28.08 -11.73 19.35
C PRO A 45 -28.09 -11.78 20.87
N THR A 46 -28.15 -12.98 21.44
CA THR A 46 -28.15 -13.19 22.90
C THR A 46 -26.81 -12.80 23.50
N PHE A 47 -25.70 -13.15 22.84
CA PHE A 47 -24.35 -12.77 23.25
C PHE A 47 -24.16 -11.25 23.31
N VAL A 48 -24.56 -10.54 22.25
CA VAL A 48 -24.43 -9.08 22.16
C VAL A 48 -25.32 -8.39 23.20
N LYS A 49 -26.56 -8.84 23.37
CA LYS A 49 -27.48 -8.31 24.38
C LYS A 49 -26.95 -8.54 25.79
N LEU A 50 -26.51 -9.76 26.12
CA LEU A 50 -25.95 -10.08 27.45
C LEU A 50 -24.71 -9.24 27.76
N ARG A 51 -23.81 -9.04 26.79
CA ARG A 51 -22.69 -8.11 26.98
C ARG A 51 -23.24 -6.69 27.21
N ALA A 52 -24.05 -6.16 26.29
CA ALA A 52 -24.51 -4.78 26.33
C ALA A 52 -25.22 -4.43 27.65
N SER A 53 -26.11 -5.30 28.11
CA SER A 53 -26.84 -5.13 29.38
C SER A 53 -25.94 -5.28 30.62
N ASN A 54 -24.84 -6.04 30.54
CA ASN A 54 -23.93 -6.28 31.67
C ASN A 54 -22.64 -5.44 31.60
N ARG A 55 -22.72 -4.21 31.07
CA ARG A 55 -21.57 -3.30 30.98
C ARG A 55 -20.91 -3.03 32.34
N ALA A 56 -21.71 -3.02 33.42
CA ALA A 56 -21.23 -2.81 34.78
C ALA A 56 -20.26 -3.90 35.27
N LEU A 57 -20.25 -5.10 34.67
CA LEU A 57 -19.29 -6.15 35.01
C LEU A 57 -17.90 -5.94 34.38
N PHE A 58 -17.81 -5.09 33.36
CA PHE A 58 -16.58 -4.77 32.62
C PHE A 58 -15.92 -3.50 33.17
N THR A 59 -15.68 -3.46 34.47
CA THR A 59 -15.15 -2.28 35.20
C THR A 59 -13.68 -1.96 34.95
N GLY A 60 -12.99 -2.73 34.10
CA GLY A 60 -11.55 -2.57 33.84
C GLY A 60 -10.63 -3.01 34.98
N ARG A 61 -11.18 -3.46 36.12
CA ARG A 61 -10.41 -4.06 37.22
C ARG A 61 -9.79 -5.39 36.80
N ARG A 62 -8.63 -5.74 37.37
CA ARG A 62 -7.89 -6.97 37.04
C ARG A 62 -8.80 -8.20 37.17
N ASN A 63 -8.79 -9.07 36.16
CA ASN A 63 -9.61 -10.29 36.04
C ASN A 63 -11.15 -10.09 36.01
N SER A 64 -11.68 -8.88 36.27
CA SER A 64 -13.11 -8.58 36.22
C SER A 64 -13.72 -8.87 34.85
N SER A 65 -13.05 -8.45 33.78
CA SER A 65 -13.52 -8.70 32.40
C SER A 65 -13.54 -10.18 32.07
N LYS A 66 -12.55 -10.97 32.52
CA LYS A 66 -12.50 -12.43 32.28
C LYS A 66 -13.67 -13.11 32.99
N LEU A 67 -13.95 -12.71 34.23
CA LEU A 67 -15.08 -13.23 35.00
C LEU A 67 -16.42 -12.84 34.39
N ALA A 68 -16.57 -11.60 33.93
CA ALA A 68 -17.76 -11.14 33.22
C ALA A 68 -18.01 -11.97 31.94
N TRP A 69 -16.98 -12.24 31.14
CA TRP A 69 -17.12 -13.13 29.98
C TRP A 69 -17.53 -14.56 30.37
N ARG A 70 -16.95 -15.14 31.42
CA ARG A 70 -17.37 -16.46 31.94
C ARG A 70 -18.84 -16.47 32.37
N THR A 71 -19.33 -15.40 33.01
CA THR A 71 -20.73 -15.29 33.42
C THR A 71 -21.68 -15.30 32.21
N ILE A 72 -21.33 -14.57 31.15
CA ILE A 72 -22.11 -14.51 29.91
C ILE A 72 -22.14 -15.89 29.24
N LEU A 73 -21.01 -16.58 29.19
CA LEU A 73 -20.92 -17.91 28.58
C LEU A 73 -21.67 -18.98 29.37
N LYS A 74 -21.67 -18.88 30.70
CA LYS A 74 -22.47 -19.76 31.57
C LYS A 74 -23.96 -19.58 31.31
N GLU A 75 -24.46 -18.34 31.21
CA GLU A 75 -25.87 -18.07 30.91
C GLU A 75 -26.29 -18.59 29.53
N MET A 76 -25.37 -18.58 28.56
CA MET A 76 -25.62 -19.14 27.23
C MET A 76 -25.43 -20.66 27.14
N GLY A 77 -25.00 -21.33 28.21
CA GLY A 77 -24.67 -22.76 28.19
C GLY A 77 -23.48 -23.10 27.27
N LEU A 78 -22.60 -22.13 27.04
CA LEU A 78 -21.41 -22.24 26.19
C LEU A 78 -20.11 -22.40 27.01
N GLN A 79 -20.24 -22.55 28.33
CA GLN A 79 -19.11 -22.85 29.21
C GLN A 79 -18.43 -24.17 28.79
N GLY A 80 -17.10 -24.16 28.67
CA GLY A 80 -16.30 -25.30 28.19
C GLY A 80 -16.22 -25.45 26.66
N LYS A 81 -17.18 -24.88 25.90
CA LYS A 81 -17.15 -24.88 24.43
C LYS A 81 -16.41 -23.68 23.84
N MET A 82 -16.47 -22.54 24.52
CA MET A 82 -15.79 -21.31 24.14
C MET A 82 -15.13 -20.71 25.39
N SER A 83 -13.86 -20.31 25.28
CA SER A 83 -13.15 -19.67 26.38
C SER A 83 -13.59 -18.22 26.57
N ALA A 84 -13.35 -17.68 27.76
CA ALA A 84 -13.58 -16.28 28.05
C ALA A 84 -12.78 -15.34 27.12
N TRP A 85 -11.60 -15.78 26.69
CA TRP A 85 -10.76 -15.06 25.72
C TRP A 85 -11.38 -15.08 24.32
N GLN A 86 -11.84 -16.24 23.87
CA GLN A 86 -12.52 -16.38 22.57
C GLN A 86 -13.78 -15.51 22.52
N ALA A 87 -14.55 -15.43 23.62
CA ALA A 87 -15.68 -14.51 23.75
C ALA A 87 -15.26 -13.04 23.64
N MET A 88 -14.21 -12.63 24.36
CA MET A 88 -13.66 -11.28 24.29
C MET A 88 -13.23 -10.92 22.87
N LYS A 89 -12.50 -11.82 22.22
CA LYS A 89 -12.01 -11.65 20.84
C LYS A 89 -13.16 -11.59 19.83
N LYS A 90 -14.19 -12.41 20.03
CA LYS A 90 -15.42 -12.36 19.22
C LYS A 90 -16.09 -11.00 19.34
N TRP A 91 -16.21 -10.47 20.56
CA TRP A 91 -16.75 -9.13 20.79
C TRP A 91 -15.89 -8.04 20.13
N ASP A 92 -14.57 -8.13 20.23
CA ASP A 92 -13.67 -7.16 19.59
C ASP A 92 -13.73 -7.22 18.07
N ASN A 93 -13.87 -8.41 17.47
CA ASN A 93 -14.08 -8.57 16.04
C ASN A 93 -15.40 -7.93 15.59
N LEU A 94 -16.51 -8.15 16.33
CA LEU A 94 -17.79 -7.50 16.05
C LEU A 94 -17.69 -5.97 16.16
N LYS A 95 -17.00 -5.47 17.19
CA LYS A 95 -16.80 -4.04 17.42
C LYS A 95 -15.94 -3.41 16.32
N ASN A 96 -14.88 -4.09 15.87
CA ASN A 96 -14.04 -3.60 14.77
C ASN A 96 -14.82 -3.55 13.46
N ARG A 97 -15.59 -4.60 13.14
CA ARG A 97 -16.44 -4.61 11.94
C ARG A 97 -17.50 -3.50 11.96
N TYR A 98 -18.10 -3.25 13.13
CA TYR A 98 -19.00 -2.11 13.33
C TYR A 98 -18.29 -0.77 13.05
N LYS A 99 -17.07 -0.57 13.58
CA LYS A 99 -16.29 0.66 13.38
C LYS A 99 -15.93 0.91 11.91
N GLU A 100 -15.51 -0.14 11.18
CA GLU A 100 -15.20 -0.06 9.74
C GLU A 100 -16.41 0.42 8.93
N LEU A 101 -17.61 -0.06 9.28
CA LEU A 101 -18.85 0.29 8.60
C LEU A 101 -19.40 1.66 9.02
N LYS A 102 -19.17 2.08 10.27
CA LYS A 102 -19.60 3.39 10.78
C LYS A 102 -18.70 4.52 10.24
N ASN A 103 -17.41 4.24 10.05
CA ASN A 103 -16.40 5.22 9.62
C ASN A 103 -15.57 4.67 8.43
N PRO A 104 -16.13 4.63 7.21
CA PRO A 104 -15.38 4.10 6.08
C PRO A 104 -14.22 5.03 5.68
N PRO A 105 -13.14 4.50 5.07
CA PRO A 105 -12.06 5.32 4.54
C PRO A 105 -12.57 6.37 3.54
N PRO A 106 -11.93 7.55 3.46
CA PRO A 106 -12.37 8.61 2.57
C PRO A 106 -12.49 8.10 1.12
N GLY A 107 -13.69 8.15 0.55
CA GLY A 107 -13.98 7.73 -0.83
C GLY A 107 -14.72 6.41 -1.00
N VAL A 108 -14.98 5.64 0.07
CA VAL A 108 -15.79 4.40 -0.01
C VAL A 108 -17.08 4.57 0.79
N THR A 109 -18.23 4.49 0.13
CA THR A 109 -19.54 4.44 0.83
C THR A 109 -19.95 2.97 0.98
N VAL A 110 -19.73 2.39 2.16
CA VAL A 110 -20.28 1.06 2.45
C VAL A 110 -21.69 1.24 3.02
N PRO A 111 -22.75 0.67 2.41
CA PRO A 111 -24.09 0.72 2.98
C PRO A 111 -24.08 0.05 4.37
N PRO A 112 -24.51 0.73 5.44
CA PRO A 112 -24.56 0.14 6.78
C PRO A 112 -25.38 -1.15 6.86
N GLU A 113 -26.37 -1.32 5.98
CA GLU A 113 -27.22 -2.53 5.90
C GLU A 113 -26.51 -3.75 5.29
N SER A 114 -25.29 -3.58 4.75
CA SER A 114 -24.49 -4.69 4.21
C SER A 114 -24.13 -5.74 5.27
N TRP A 115 -24.19 -5.37 6.55
CA TRP A 115 -23.96 -6.27 7.65
C TRP A 115 -25.23 -6.43 8.50
N ARG A 116 -25.79 -7.65 8.48
CA ARG A 116 -27.05 -7.99 9.16
C ARG A 116 -27.02 -7.73 10.68
N TRP A 117 -25.84 -7.64 11.29
CA TRP A 117 -25.65 -7.33 12.72
C TRP A 117 -25.33 -5.87 13.01
N PHE A 118 -25.26 -5.00 11.98
CA PHE A 118 -24.93 -3.59 12.15
C PHE A 118 -25.88 -2.91 13.13
N LYS A 119 -27.20 -2.99 12.92
CA LYS A 119 -28.21 -2.42 13.82
C LYS A 119 -28.12 -2.96 15.24
N LEU A 120 -27.93 -4.27 15.39
CA LEU A 120 -27.78 -4.92 16.70
C LEU A 120 -26.54 -4.41 17.45
N MET A 121 -25.40 -4.26 16.77
CA MET A 121 -24.17 -3.72 17.36
C MET A 121 -24.25 -2.21 17.59
N ASP A 122 -24.92 -1.47 16.70
CA ASP A 122 -25.18 -0.03 16.83
C ASP A 122 -26.01 0.24 18.09
N ASP A 123 -27.10 -0.50 18.29
CA ASP A 123 -27.93 -0.43 19.51
C ASP A 123 -27.17 -0.85 20.77
N ALA A 124 -26.29 -1.85 20.67
CA ALA A 124 -25.43 -2.27 21.78
C ALA A 124 -24.39 -1.21 22.16
N MET A 125 -23.84 -0.49 21.18
CA MET A 125 -22.80 0.53 21.37
C MET A 125 -23.38 1.87 21.81
N GLU A 126 -24.58 2.21 21.34
CA GLU A 126 -25.32 3.43 21.69
C GLU A 126 -26.12 3.27 23.01
N GLY A 127 -26.01 2.10 23.67
CA GLY A 127 -26.59 1.84 25.00
C GLY A 127 -28.08 1.53 24.99
N ARG A 128 -28.71 1.42 23.82
CA ARG A 128 -30.15 1.12 23.68
C ARG A 128 -30.55 -0.29 24.11
N LEU A 129 -29.58 -1.19 24.26
CA LEU A 129 -29.80 -2.55 24.76
C LEU A 129 -29.49 -2.71 26.27
N GLU A 130 -29.25 -1.62 27.00
CA GLU A 130 -29.14 -1.68 28.46
C GLU A 130 -30.49 -2.12 29.07
N GLY A 131 -30.48 -3.23 29.84
CA GLY A 131 -31.70 -3.85 30.38
C GLY A 131 -32.46 -4.80 29.44
N SER A 132 -31.98 -5.02 28.21
CA SER A 132 -32.62 -5.96 27.25
C SER A 132 -32.37 -7.44 27.58
N ALA A 133 -31.42 -7.76 28.45
CA ALA A 133 -31.10 -9.11 28.88
C ALA A 133 -30.90 -9.18 30.40
N LYS A 134 -30.88 -10.40 30.92
CA LYS A 134 -30.71 -10.68 32.35
C LYS A 134 -29.45 -9.99 32.89
N VAL A 135 -29.62 -9.21 33.95
CA VAL A 135 -28.50 -8.65 34.70
C VAL A 135 -27.84 -9.80 35.45
N LEU A 136 -26.62 -10.13 35.03
CA LEU A 136 -25.83 -11.20 35.60
C LEU A 136 -25.11 -10.67 36.84
N SER A 137 -25.20 -11.42 37.93
CA SER A 137 -24.33 -11.23 39.07
C SER A 137 -23.18 -12.21 39.00
N ILE A 138 -21.96 -11.73 39.24
CA ILE A 138 -20.76 -12.57 39.37
C ILE A 138 -20.97 -13.66 40.45
N THR A 139 -21.78 -13.38 41.47
CA THR A 139 -22.17 -14.34 42.51
C THR A 139 -22.90 -15.57 41.95
N SER A 140 -23.61 -15.47 40.83
CA SER A 140 -24.30 -16.61 40.19
C SER A 140 -23.33 -17.63 39.55
N VAL A 141 -22.09 -17.23 39.26
CA VAL A 141 -21.05 -18.20 38.88
C VAL A 141 -20.57 -18.97 40.11
N LEU A 142 -20.68 -18.37 41.30
CA LEU A 142 -20.22 -18.91 42.58
C LEU A 142 -21.28 -19.74 43.32
N THR A 143 -22.59 -19.49 43.13
CA THR A 143 -23.67 -20.08 43.94
C THR A 143 -24.60 -21.07 43.22
N SER A 144 -24.35 -21.41 41.96
CA SER A 144 -25.08 -22.54 41.36
C SER A 144 -24.48 -23.84 41.89
N ASN A 145 -25.10 -24.33 42.95
CA ASN A 145 -25.03 -25.70 43.39
C ASN A 145 -25.47 -26.61 42.23
N ASP A 146 -24.52 -27.21 41.53
CA ASP A 146 -24.64 -28.64 41.25
C ASP A 146 -24.39 -29.33 42.60
N ASP A 147 -25.35 -30.15 43.04
CA ASP A 147 -25.30 -30.94 44.29
C ASP A 147 -24.19 -32.01 44.23
N GLU A 148 -22.92 -31.59 44.16
CA GLU A 148 -21.74 -32.46 44.31
C GLU A 148 -20.72 -31.92 45.30
N PHE A 149 -21.12 -31.04 46.22
CA PHE A 149 -20.26 -30.72 47.37
C PHE A 149 -21.06 -30.14 48.54
N LEU A 150 -21.82 -30.97 49.23
CA LEU A 150 -22.28 -30.65 50.60
C LEU A 150 -21.25 -31.17 51.61
N PRO A 151 -20.62 -30.31 52.44
CA PRO A 151 -19.99 -30.78 53.66
C PRO A 151 -21.10 -31.19 54.63
N SER A 152 -21.16 -32.49 54.89
CA SER A 152 -22.06 -33.14 55.85
C SER A 152 -22.07 -32.47 57.23
N LYS A 153 -23.24 -32.53 57.89
CA LYS A 153 -23.50 -31.97 59.22
C LYS A 153 -22.71 -32.68 60.33
N ARG A 154 -21.97 -31.88 61.11
CA ARG A 154 -21.70 -31.96 62.59
C ARG A 154 -20.80 -33.11 63.11
N PRO A 155 -20.14 -33.01 64.30
CA PRO A 155 -20.54 -32.22 65.48
C PRO A 155 -19.46 -31.42 66.26
N SER A 156 -19.95 -30.41 66.98
CA SER A 156 -19.53 -29.97 68.33
C SER A 156 -18.05 -30.09 68.75
N SER A 157 -17.41 -28.95 69.01
CA SER A 157 -16.62 -28.79 70.25
C SER A 157 -16.66 -27.36 70.77
N LYS A 158 -17.22 -27.22 71.97
CA LYS A 158 -17.14 -26.07 72.87
C LYS A 158 -15.68 -25.70 73.13
N ARG A 159 -15.34 -24.39 73.11
CA ARG A 159 -14.64 -23.72 74.22
C ARG A 159 -15.07 -22.23 74.34
N HIS A 160 -15.54 -21.90 75.53
CA HIS A 160 -15.75 -20.58 76.17
C HIS A 160 -14.44 -19.72 76.18
N ARG A 161 -14.36 -18.39 76.42
CA ARG A 161 -15.26 -17.29 76.86
C ARG A 161 -14.42 -15.98 76.91
N GLY A 162 -15.04 -14.81 76.61
CA GLY A 162 -14.78 -13.45 77.16
C GLY A 162 -13.67 -12.65 76.47
N VAL A 163 -13.82 -11.38 76.10
CA VAL A 163 -14.31 -10.22 76.88
C VAL A 163 -14.82 -9.11 75.92
N GLU A 164 -15.81 -8.35 76.42
CA GLU A 164 -16.56 -7.24 75.82
C GLU A 164 -15.73 -5.95 75.60
N GLY A 165 -16.23 -5.04 74.73
CA GLY A 165 -15.78 -3.66 74.64
C GLY A 165 -16.23 -2.89 73.38
N ASP A 166 -17.42 -2.29 73.48
CA ASP A 166 -17.94 -1.01 72.95
C ASP A 166 -17.80 -0.51 71.49
N GLU A 167 -18.89 0.18 71.14
CA GLU A 167 -19.40 0.80 69.91
C GLU A 167 -18.52 1.93 69.31
N GLU A 168 -18.54 2.13 67.98
CA GLU A 168 -19.29 3.23 67.33
C GLU A 168 -18.81 3.53 65.88
N ALA A 169 -19.80 3.67 64.97
CA ALA A 169 -19.83 4.38 63.68
C ALA A 169 -18.69 4.25 62.64
N THR A 170 -18.92 3.46 61.58
CA THR A 170 -18.63 3.86 60.19
C THR A 170 -19.61 3.19 59.21
N GLY A 171 -19.96 3.92 58.15
CA GLY A 171 -21.09 3.63 57.27
C GLY A 171 -21.07 2.25 56.58
N SER A 172 -22.26 1.65 56.47
CA SER A 172 -22.50 0.46 55.67
C SER A 172 -22.27 0.72 54.17
N GLN A 173 -21.06 0.46 53.70
CA GLN A 173 -20.86 -0.10 52.37
C GLN A 173 -20.78 -1.62 52.54
N PRO A 174 -21.61 -2.43 51.84
CA PRO A 174 -21.46 -3.86 51.89
C PRO A 174 -20.08 -4.20 51.31
N GLU A 175 -19.26 -4.86 52.14
CA GLU A 175 -17.96 -5.40 51.80
C GLU A 175 -18.09 -6.33 50.58
N LEU A 176 -17.84 -5.78 49.39
CA LEU A 176 -17.44 -6.53 48.19
C LEU A 176 -15.97 -6.92 48.25
N LEU A 177 -15.51 -7.22 49.47
CA LEU A 177 -14.20 -7.75 49.81
C LEU A 177 -14.33 -9.21 50.29
N LEU A 178 -15.38 -9.92 49.85
CA LEU A 178 -15.33 -11.37 49.76
C LEU A 178 -14.30 -11.77 48.69
N ASN A 179 -13.05 -11.68 49.12
CA ASN A 179 -12.17 -12.82 49.13
C ASN A 179 -11.90 -13.46 47.76
N ALA A 180 -11.19 -12.70 46.93
CA ALA A 180 -10.53 -13.22 45.74
C ALA A 180 -9.45 -14.30 46.04
N TYR A 181 -9.09 -14.51 47.32
CA TYR A 181 -8.14 -15.53 47.75
C TYR A 181 -8.81 -16.90 48.03
N ASP A 182 -10.08 -16.95 48.42
CA ASP A 182 -10.85 -18.20 48.61
C ASP A 182 -11.19 -18.89 47.28
N LEU A 183 -11.30 -18.13 46.18
CA LEU A 183 -11.59 -18.68 44.85
C LEU A 183 -10.36 -19.32 44.18
N TRP A 184 -9.15 -19.05 44.69
CA TRP A 184 -7.89 -19.59 44.16
C TRP A 184 -7.20 -20.56 45.13
N GLY A 185 -7.71 -20.70 46.36
CA GLY A 185 -7.14 -21.56 47.41
C GLY A 185 -7.75 -22.97 47.51
N SER A 186 -8.88 -23.23 46.86
CA SER A 186 -9.52 -24.55 46.86
C SER A 186 -9.60 -25.06 45.42
N GLY A 187 -8.63 -25.88 45.04
CA GLY A 187 -8.63 -26.70 43.82
C GLY A 187 -8.90 -25.92 42.53
N VAL A 188 -7.85 -25.45 41.84
CA VAL A 188 -7.97 -25.12 40.42
C VAL A 188 -8.45 -26.39 39.70
N THR A 189 -9.73 -26.45 39.38
CA THR A 189 -10.33 -27.52 38.59
C THR A 189 -9.57 -27.62 37.27
N GLY A 190 -9.16 -28.83 36.86
CA GLY A 190 -8.31 -29.05 35.67
C GLY A 190 -8.81 -28.37 34.38
N ASP A 191 -10.12 -28.14 34.29
CA ASP A 191 -10.78 -27.40 33.22
C ASP A 191 -10.30 -25.93 33.06
N VAL A 192 -10.02 -25.22 34.16
CA VAL A 192 -9.54 -23.83 34.12
C VAL A 192 -8.06 -23.75 33.70
N VAL A 193 -7.26 -24.76 34.05
CA VAL A 193 -5.87 -24.88 33.57
C VAL A 193 -5.86 -25.14 32.07
N GLN A 194 -6.69 -26.08 31.60
CA GLN A 194 -6.82 -26.39 30.17
C GLN A 194 -7.30 -25.19 29.36
N GLU A 195 -8.27 -24.42 29.84
CA GLU A 195 -8.71 -23.17 29.21
C GLU A 195 -7.56 -22.17 29.09
N MET A 196 -6.79 -21.96 30.17
CA MET A 196 -5.65 -21.04 30.16
C MET A 196 -4.53 -21.49 29.23
N GLU A 197 -4.29 -22.80 29.13
CA GLU A 197 -3.34 -23.34 28.17
C GLU A 197 -3.81 -23.19 26.72
N SER A 198 -5.11 -23.35 26.44
CA SER A 198 -5.69 -23.10 25.13
C SER A 198 -5.54 -21.63 24.73
N ASP A 199 -5.91 -20.70 25.62
CA ASP A 199 -5.72 -19.26 25.39
C ASP A 199 -4.25 -18.91 25.11
N ARG A 200 -3.32 -19.54 25.85
CA ARG A 200 -1.88 -19.34 25.63
C ARG A 200 -1.44 -19.81 24.24
N ARG A 201 -1.88 -21.00 23.81
CA ARG A 201 -1.57 -21.54 22.47
C ARG A 201 -2.14 -20.63 21.37
N ASP A 202 -3.36 -20.13 21.52
CA ASP A 202 -3.98 -19.23 20.55
C ASP A 202 -3.18 -17.91 20.41
N ILE A 203 -2.75 -17.32 21.53
CA ILE A 203 -1.92 -16.10 21.53
C ILE A 203 -0.56 -16.35 20.87
N GLU A 204 0.06 -17.50 21.14
CA GLU A 204 1.33 -17.90 20.53
C GLU A 204 1.20 -18.06 19.01
N GLN A 205 0.12 -18.67 18.53
CA GLN A 205 -0.17 -18.78 17.10
C GLN A 205 -0.38 -17.41 16.44
N GLU A 206 -1.10 -16.49 17.08
CA GLU A 206 -1.27 -15.13 16.54
C GLU A 206 0.04 -14.35 16.49
N ARG A 207 0.90 -14.50 17.50
CA ARG A 207 2.24 -13.89 17.48
C ARG A 207 3.05 -14.42 16.30
N ALA A 208 3.06 -15.74 16.10
CA ALA A 208 3.75 -16.35 14.96
C ALA A 208 3.20 -15.86 13.61
N GLN A 209 1.89 -15.68 13.49
CA GLN A 209 1.27 -15.11 12.29
C GLN A 209 1.71 -13.66 12.07
N LEU A 210 1.65 -12.81 13.11
CA LEU A 210 2.09 -11.41 13.02
C LEU A 210 3.57 -11.28 12.68
N ASP A 211 4.41 -12.19 13.17
CA ASP A 211 5.84 -12.21 12.84
C ASP A 211 6.06 -12.62 11.38
N SER A 212 5.27 -13.57 10.87
CA SER A 212 5.26 -13.93 9.45
C SER A 212 4.79 -12.76 8.57
N ASP A 213 3.70 -12.09 8.93
CA ASP A 213 3.17 -10.93 8.20
C ASP A 213 4.17 -9.77 8.21
N ARG A 214 4.82 -9.50 9.35
CA ARG A 214 5.90 -8.50 9.45
C ARG A 214 7.04 -8.83 8.48
N ALA A 215 7.50 -10.08 8.46
CA ALA A 215 8.57 -10.51 7.57
C ALA A 215 8.18 -10.40 6.07
N LEU A 216 6.90 -10.56 5.73
CA LEU A 216 6.40 -10.31 4.37
C LEU A 216 6.44 -8.81 4.03
N MET A 217 5.94 -7.95 4.92
CA MET A 217 5.96 -6.50 4.71
C MET A 217 7.39 -5.95 4.60
N GLU A 218 8.33 -6.49 5.38
CA GLU A 218 9.75 -6.13 5.27
C GLU A 218 10.32 -6.48 3.88
N LYS A 219 10.01 -7.67 3.35
CA LYS A 219 10.41 -8.06 1.99
C LYS A 219 9.79 -7.16 0.92
N GLU A 220 8.51 -6.81 1.05
CA GLU A 220 7.84 -5.88 0.13
C GLU A 220 8.50 -4.50 0.17
N HIS A 221 8.83 -4.00 1.37
CA HIS A 221 9.55 -2.74 1.53
C HIS A 221 10.91 -2.78 0.83
N GLU A 222 11.69 -3.86 1.00
CA GLU A 222 12.96 -4.01 0.29
C GLU A 222 12.80 -4.05 -1.23
N VAL A 223 11.73 -4.66 -1.76
CA VAL A 223 11.45 -4.67 -3.21
C VAL A 223 11.15 -3.25 -3.70
N LEU A 224 10.27 -2.52 -2.99
CA LEU A 224 9.93 -1.14 -3.33
C LEU A 224 11.16 -0.22 -3.25
N GLU A 225 12.05 -0.43 -2.28
CA GLU A 225 13.30 0.31 -2.19
C GLU A 225 14.21 0.06 -3.40
N ARG A 226 14.32 -1.19 -3.86
CA ARG A 226 15.05 -1.53 -5.10
C ARG A 226 14.42 -0.87 -6.32
N GLU A 227 13.10 -0.90 -6.46
CA GLU A 227 12.38 -0.24 -7.56
C GLU A 227 12.58 1.27 -7.56
N ARG A 228 12.50 1.91 -6.39
CA ARG A 228 12.79 3.34 -6.21
C ARG A 228 14.19 3.68 -6.71
N MET A 229 15.19 2.85 -6.39
CA MET A 229 16.57 3.05 -6.84
C MET A 229 16.72 2.87 -8.36
N VAL A 230 15.93 2.02 -9.01
CA VAL A 230 15.91 1.89 -10.48
C VAL A 230 15.32 3.15 -11.11
N LEU A 231 14.15 3.60 -10.64
CA LEU A 231 13.49 4.82 -11.15
C LEU A 231 14.36 6.06 -10.97
N GLU A 232 15.11 6.16 -9.87
CA GLU A 232 16.05 7.26 -9.64
C GLU A 232 17.19 7.27 -10.67
N ARG A 233 17.70 6.09 -11.06
CA ARG A 233 18.71 5.97 -12.13
C ARG A 233 18.12 6.30 -13.50
N GLU A 234 16.91 5.85 -13.82
CA GLU A 234 16.22 6.18 -15.07
C GLU A 234 15.97 7.69 -15.19
N ARG A 235 15.50 8.32 -14.11
CA ARG A 235 15.32 9.77 -14.05
C ARG A 235 16.64 10.53 -14.31
N ALA A 236 17.73 10.06 -13.71
CA ALA A 236 19.06 10.64 -13.97
C ALA A 236 19.51 10.41 -15.43
N GLY A 237 19.16 9.27 -16.03
CA GLY A 237 19.35 8.99 -17.45
C GLY A 237 18.64 10.01 -18.35
N LEU A 238 17.32 10.15 -18.16
CA LEU A 238 16.48 11.08 -18.91
C LEU A 238 16.94 12.54 -18.77
N GLN A 239 17.42 12.95 -17.59
CA GLN A 239 17.99 14.28 -17.39
C GLN A 239 19.23 14.53 -18.24
N ARG A 240 20.10 13.51 -18.40
CA ARG A 240 21.28 13.63 -19.28
C ARG A 240 20.89 13.69 -20.75
N GLU A 241 19.90 12.89 -21.16
CA GLU A 241 19.37 12.90 -22.53
C GLU A 241 18.75 14.26 -22.88
N LEU A 242 17.94 14.82 -21.97
CA LEU A 242 17.36 16.15 -22.16
C LEU A 242 18.46 17.21 -22.34
N ALA A 243 19.50 17.18 -21.50
CA ALA A 243 20.62 18.09 -21.64
C ALA A 243 21.41 17.88 -22.94
N ALA A 244 21.48 16.65 -23.46
CA ALA A 244 22.10 16.38 -24.76
C ALA A 244 21.26 16.99 -25.90
N LEU A 245 19.95 16.77 -25.88
CA LEU A 245 19.01 17.35 -26.85
C LEU A 245 19.03 18.89 -26.85
N ASP A 246 19.17 19.53 -25.68
CA ASP A 246 19.30 20.98 -25.60
C ASP A 246 20.59 21.49 -26.29
N ARG A 247 21.69 20.74 -26.19
CA ARG A 247 22.94 21.07 -26.89
C ARG A 247 22.79 20.89 -28.41
N ASP A 248 22.17 19.79 -28.83
CA ASP A 248 21.93 19.50 -30.26
C ASP A 248 21.02 20.56 -30.88
N ARG A 249 19.96 20.95 -30.19
CA ARG A 249 19.08 22.05 -30.59
C ARG A 249 19.86 23.35 -30.77
N ALA A 250 20.70 23.71 -29.80
CA ALA A 250 21.52 24.91 -29.90
C ALA A 250 22.56 24.83 -31.04
N ALA A 251 23.07 23.64 -31.37
CA ALA A 251 23.95 23.43 -32.52
C ALA A 251 23.21 23.65 -33.85
N LEU A 252 22.02 23.07 -34.00
CA LEU A 252 21.16 23.24 -35.17
C LEU A 252 20.73 24.69 -35.37
N GLU A 253 20.45 25.42 -34.29
CA GLU A 253 20.13 26.85 -34.38
C GLU A 253 21.31 27.68 -34.92
N ARG A 254 22.55 27.33 -34.55
CA ARG A 254 23.76 27.98 -35.10
C ARG A 254 23.98 27.63 -36.56
N GLU A 255 23.79 26.37 -36.94
CA GLU A 255 23.90 25.93 -38.33
C GLU A 255 22.86 26.64 -39.20
N ARG A 256 21.60 26.69 -38.75
CA ARG A 256 20.53 27.44 -39.42
C ARG A 256 20.91 28.91 -39.63
N ALA A 257 21.47 29.56 -38.61
CA ALA A 257 21.94 30.94 -38.73
C ALA A 257 23.12 31.07 -39.70
N SER A 258 23.98 30.07 -39.83
CA SER A 258 25.05 30.03 -40.84
C SER A 258 24.48 29.94 -42.24
N VAL A 259 23.58 28.99 -42.48
CA VAL A 259 22.93 28.79 -43.77
C VAL A 259 22.17 30.05 -44.21
N GLU A 260 21.51 30.74 -43.27
CA GLU A 260 20.82 31.99 -43.56
C GLU A 260 21.79 33.09 -44.03
N ARG A 261 22.98 33.21 -43.42
CA ARG A 261 24.02 34.15 -43.86
C ARG A 261 24.55 33.79 -45.24
N ASP A 262 24.79 32.50 -45.50
CA ASP A 262 25.30 32.04 -46.80
C ASP A 262 24.27 32.29 -47.91
N ARG A 263 22.97 32.08 -47.63
CA ARG A 263 21.88 32.45 -48.54
C ARG A 263 21.87 33.94 -48.85
N ALA A 264 21.96 34.80 -47.83
CA ALA A 264 22.02 36.24 -48.04
C ALA A 264 23.24 36.68 -48.86
N GLN A 265 24.39 36.01 -48.68
CA GLN A 265 25.58 36.25 -49.51
C GLN A 265 25.38 35.81 -50.97
N LEU A 266 24.73 34.67 -51.19
CA LEU A 266 24.39 34.21 -52.54
C LEU A 266 23.42 35.17 -53.23
N ASP A 267 22.38 35.64 -52.53
CA ASP A 267 21.43 36.63 -53.05
C ASP A 267 22.15 37.93 -53.45
N TRP A 268 23.09 38.39 -52.63
CA TRP A 268 23.93 39.55 -52.96
C TRP A 268 24.77 39.32 -54.22
N LYS A 269 25.43 38.16 -54.35
CA LYS A 269 26.21 37.80 -55.55
C LYS A 269 25.34 37.70 -56.78
N MET A 270 24.14 37.13 -56.68
CA MET A 270 23.18 37.07 -57.79
C MET A 270 22.78 38.48 -58.25
N ALA A 271 22.46 39.38 -57.32
CA ALA A 271 22.13 40.76 -57.65
C ALA A 271 23.31 41.53 -58.28
N GLN A 272 24.56 41.23 -57.87
CA GLN A 272 25.75 41.79 -58.51
C GLN A 272 25.89 41.29 -59.95
N LEU A 273 25.78 39.97 -60.16
CA LEU A 273 25.87 39.37 -61.50
C LEU A 273 24.76 39.88 -62.43
N GLU A 274 23.57 40.11 -61.91
CA GLU A 274 22.47 40.71 -62.69
C GLU A 274 22.79 42.13 -63.15
N LYS A 275 23.40 42.96 -62.29
CA LYS A 275 23.87 44.31 -62.66
C LYS A 275 24.97 44.26 -63.72
N GLU A 276 25.93 43.35 -63.58
CA GLU A 276 26.99 43.16 -64.58
C GLU A 276 26.42 42.70 -65.92
N ARG A 277 25.48 41.75 -65.90
CA ARG A 277 24.75 41.31 -67.10
C ARG A 277 24.03 42.47 -67.78
N ALA A 278 23.31 43.30 -67.01
CA ALA A 278 22.62 44.48 -67.54
C ALA A 278 23.59 45.52 -68.11
N LYS A 279 24.78 45.69 -67.52
CA LYS A 279 25.83 46.57 -68.03
C LYS A 279 26.39 46.06 -69.37
N LEU A 280 26.72 44.78 -69.45
CA LEU A 280 27.20 44.14 -70.68
C LEU A 280 26.13 44.19 -71.79
N GLU A 281 24.85 44.07 -71.43
CA GLU A 281 23.74 44.19 -72.38
C GLU A 281 23.63 45.61 -72.94
N ARG A 282 23.80 46.65 -72.11
CA ARG A 282 23.87 48.05 -72.56
C ARG A 282 25.06 48.29 -73.48
N GLU A 283 26.25 47.85 -73.08
CA GLU A 283 27.47 47.97 -73.90
C GLU A 283 27.32 47.28 -75.25
N LYS A 284 26.69 46.10 -75.27
CA LYS A 284 26.36 45.39 -76.52
C LYS A 284 25.41 46.20 -77.41
N ILE A 285 24.40 46.87 -76.84
CA ILE A 285 23.48 47.75 -77.59
C ILE A 285 24.24 48.96 -78.14
N ASP A 286 25.10 49.58 -77.33
CA ASP A 286 25.90 50.75 -77.74
C ASP A 286 26.85 50.40 -78.89
N ILE A 287 27.59 49.29 -78.78
CA ILE A 287 28.46 48.78 -79.85
C ILE A 287 27.65 48.47 -81.12
N HIS A 288 26.45 47.88 -80.97
CA HIS A 288 25.59 47.61 -82.12
C HIS A 288 25.15 48.92 -82.81
N ARG A 289 24.77 49.93 -82.03
CA ARG A 289 24.39 51.26 -82.52
C ARG A 289 25.54 51.97 -83.24
N ASP A 290 26.74 51.94 -82.65
CA ASP A 290 27.93 52.57 -83.24
C ASP A 290 28.32 51.88 -84.55
N ARG A 291 28.18 50.55 -84.61
CA ARG A 291 28.39 49.78 -85.85
C ARG A 291 27.34 50.09 -86.93
N THR A 292 26.09 50.36 -86.56
CA THR A 292 25.06 50.76 -87.54
C THR A 292 25.23 52.21 -88.00
N ASN A 293 25.62 53.13 -87.10
CA ASN A 293 25.82 54.55 -87.44
C ASN A 293 27.15 54.81 -88.17
N GLY A 294 28.23 54.11 -87.80
CA GLY A 294 29.52 54.19 -88.49
C GLY A 294 29.52 53.56 -89.88
N GLY A 295 28.45 52.86 -90.26
CA GLY A 295 28.24 52.32 -91.61
C GLY A 295 27.51 53.25 -92.58
N THR A 296 26.99 54.39 -92.10
CA THR A 296 26.19 55.33 -92.93
C THR A 296 26.84 56.69 -93.14
N SER A 297 28.11 56.89 -92.79
CA SER A 297 28.86 58.08 -93.19
C SER A 297 29.07 58.07 -94.70
N THR A 298 28.12 58.63 -95.45
CA THR A 298 28.26 58.82 -96.89
C THR A 298 29.47 59.73 -97.16
N PRO A 299 30.24 59.49 -98.25
CA PRO A 299 31.39 60.33 -98.62
C PRO A 299 31.06 61.80 -98.92
N GLU A 300 29.77 62.18 -98.93
CA GLU A 300 29.33 63.55 -99.19
C GLU A 300 29.37 64.44 -97.94
N GLU A 301 28.99 63.95 -96.76
CA GLU A 301 29.04 64.75 -95.51
C GLU A 301 30.48 65.08 -95.09
N ILE A 302 31.43 64.18 -95.34
CA ILE A 302 32.85 64.43 -95.02
C ILE A 302 33.41 65.54 -95.95
N LYS A 303 32.98 65.58 -97.21
CA LYS A 303 33.38 66.65 -98.15
C LYS A 303 32.72 67.98 -97.82
N GLU A 304 31.47 68.00 -97.36
CA GLU A 304 30.81 69.25 -96.95
C GLU A 304 31.48 69.89 -95.73
N VAL A 305 31.83 69.09 -94.71
CA VAL A 305 32.53 69.60 -93.52
C VAL A 305 33.93 70.10 -93.86
N GLU A 306 34.64 69.43 -94.78
CA GLU A 306 35.98 69.84 -95.23
C GLU A 306 35.93 71.11 -96.11
N LEU A 307 34.92 71.24 -96.98
CA LEU A 307 34.66 72.46 -97.76
C LEU A 307 34.29 73.66 -96.88
N ASP A 308 33.49 73.45 -95.84
CA ASP A 308 33.07 74.51 -94.93
C ASP A 308 34.24 74.99 -94.04
N ALA A 309 35.14 74.08 -93.65
CA ALA A 309 36.39 74.42 -92.98
C ALA A 309 37.34 75.24 -93.88
N GLU A 310 37.48 74.89 -95.16
CA GLU A 310 38.27 75.67 -96.13
C GLU A 310 37.66 77.05 -96.44
N GLN A 311 36.32 77.15 -96.50
CA GLN A 311 35.61 78.42 -96.68
C GLN A 311 35.82 79.36 -95.49
N LEU A 312 35.81 78.83 -94.27
CA LEU A 312 36.11 79.57 -93.03
C LEU A 312 37.56 80.06 -92.99
N GLU A 313 38.52 79.24 -93.41
CA GLU A 313 39.93 79.66 -93.51
C GLU A 313 40.13 80.77 -94.54
N ARG A 314 39.49 80.70 -95.71
CA ARG A 314 39.55 81.77 -96.72
C ARG A 314 38.99 83.08 -96.18
N ARG A 315 37.88 83.05 -95.43
CA ARG A 315 37.28 84.24 -94.82
C ARG A 315 38.18 84.91 -93.78
N GLN A 316 38.97 84.14 -93.03
CA GLN A 316 39.91 84.71 -92.05
C GLN A 316 41.14 85.35 -92.72
N ARG A 317 41.55 84.91 -93.93
CA ARG A 317 42.68 85.50 -94.66
C ARG A 317 42.39 86.83 -95.35
N PHE A 318 41.12 87.23 -95.49
CA PHE A 318 40.70 88.53 -96.07
C PHE A 318 40.36 89.60 -95.01
N LEU A 319 40.66 89.34 -93.73
CA LEU A 319 40.36 90.21 -92.59
C LEU A 319 41.64 90.76 -91.90
N VAL A 320 42.70 90.98 -92.69
CA VAL A 320 43.92 91.73 -92.30
C VAL A 320 44.00 92.98 -93.16
#